data_AF-A0A2V7UX76-F1
#
_entry.id   AF-A0A2V7UX76-F1
#
_cell.length_a   1.000
_cell.length_b   1.000
_cell.length_c   1.000
_cell.angle_alpha   90.00
_cell.angle_beta   90.00
_cell.angle_gamma   90.00
#
_symmetry.space_group_name_H-M   'P 1'
#
loop_
_entity.id
_entity.type
_entity.pdbx_description
1 polymer ?
#
loop_
_entity_poly.entity_id
_entity_poly.type
_entity_poly.pdbx_seq_one_letter_code
_entity_poly.pdbx_strand_id
1 'polypeptide(L)'
;MVKRRTFLETAALATGAAFGRMPLPSGAAGPTIGIQVGAVSFVDEGTEKVIDLLAESAGVNTLFVASFTYGRGIAGRQPRGSPLPDHGVQEYDDAFRGGNFATPHPQLYRRTTIAPEKAPDHPGYDVLADVIPAAHRRRVKVIAWFEDVFRLDVPGFDRAVEADLHGRPTARACLRNPSTREFWLALVEDYLRHYDVDGLMWGSERQGPLGEALGASHGGAARPAEAGCFCPHCVAAARAQGLDAERARRGFLALERWVGELREGRRPADGAFVTFWRILVEHPEVLAWERLWTEGLRDTYREMHARARAVAPDKPIGWHIWHNNSFSPFYRAEQDYVAFADYSDFLKVVGYNNCAGPRMARYARNVNATLFADLTPEETLQLLYRLQQYPNEKPLDRIRIEGLSADYVRRETRRAVAGAPAGMRIWPGIDVDVPTGADEKKTQPEDVREAVKAAFEGGAHGIILSRKYSEMRLANLRAAGEALRARPPA
;
A
#
# COMPACT_ATOMS: atom_id res chain seq x y z
N MET A 1 11.08 21.73 -48.25
CA MET A 1 11.44 22.49 -47.03
C MET A 1 10.54 23.72 -46.96
N VAL A 2 9.37 23.62 -46.32
CA VAL A 2 8.43 24.75 -46.08
C VAL A 2 7.80 24.56 -44.70
N LYS A 3 7.63 25.69 -43.99
CA LYS A 3 7.53 25.85 -42.54
C LYS A 3 6.15 25.51 -41.94
N ARG A 4 6.23 25.14 -40.65
CA ARG A 4 5.16 24.94 -39.65
C ARG A 4 4.31 26.19 -39.38
N ARG A 5 3.12 25.92 -38.83
CA ARG A 5 2.17 26.75 -38.05
C ARG A 5 1.01 27.40 -38.82
N THR A 6 -0.17 26.78 -38.75
CA THR A 6 -1.41 27.42 -38.25
C THR A 6 -2.47 26.32 -38.08
N PHE A 7 -2.98 26.07 -36.86
CA PHE A 7 -4.37 25.66 -36.66
C PHE A 7 -4.76 25.79 -35.16
N LEU A 8 -5.22 26.98 -34.82
CA LEU A 8 -6.20 27.32 -33.78
C LEU A 8 -7.24 28.11 -34.59
N GLU A 9 -8.45 27.62 -34.81
CA GLU A 9 -9.69 27.71 -34.01
C GLU A 9 -10.74 27.00 -34.93
N THR A 10 -11.82 26.34 -34.51
CA THR A 10 -12.95 26.85 -33.71
C THR A 10 -13.94 25.69 -33.44
N ALA A 11 -14.72 25.85 -32.36
CA ALA A 11 -16.05 25.26 -32.08
C ALA A 11 -16.07 23.86 -31.42
N ALA A 12 -16.84 23.58 -30.36
CA ALA A 12 -17.85 24.38 -29.66
C ALA A 12 -18.00 23.92 -28.20
N LEU A 13 -18.36 24.91 -27.38
CA LEU A 13 -19.00 24.85 -26.07
C LEU A 13 -19.92 23.63 -25.84
N ALA A 14 -19.61 22.87 -24.81
CA ALA A 14 -20.59 22.11 -24.06
C ALA A 14 -20.43 22.49 -22.59
N THR A 15 -21.52 22.97 -22.01
CA THR A 15 -21.71 23.46 -20.64
C THR A 15 -21.16 22.49 -19.59
N GLY A 16 -20.03 22.87 -18.98
CA GLY A 16 -19.54 22.26 -17.76
C GLY A 16 -20.35 22.77 -16.57
N ALA A 17 -21.14 21.89 -15.97
CA ALA A 17 -21.59 22.09 -14.60
C ALA A 17 -20.34 22.03 -13.70
N ALA A 18 -19.86 23.20 -13.29
CA ALA A 18 -18.81 23.31 -12.30
C ALA A 18 -19.35 22.81 -10.95
N PHE A 19 -19.14 21.53 -10.66
CA PHE A 19 -19.10 21.07 -9.28
C PHE A 19 -17.92 21.77 -8.61
N GLY A 20 -18.20 22.89 -7.96
CA GLY A 20 -17.23 23.55 -7.10
C GLY A 20 -16.71 22.53 -6.09
N ARG A 21 -15.42 22.21 -6.17
CA ARG A 21 -14.69 21.52 -5.10
C ARG A 21 -14.85 22.38 -3.85
N MET A 22 -15.69 21.95 -2.92
CA MET A 22 -15.74 22.57 -1.60
C MET A 22 -14.39 22.36 -0.92
N PRO A 23 -13.79 23.39 -0.30
CA PRO A 23 -12.61 23.20 0.52
C PRO A 23 -12.98 22.24 1.67
N LEU A 24 -12.18 21.19 1.84
CA LEU A 24 -12.30 20.32 3.03
C LEU A 24 -12.24 21.20 4.29
N PRO A 25 -13.10 20.96 5.30
CA PRO A 25 -13.08 21.73 6.54
C PRO A 25 -11.69 21.64 7.19
N SER A 26 -11.08 22.79 7.45
CA SER A 26 -9.82 22.89 8.20
C SER A 26 -10.08 22.63 9.69
N GLY A 27 -10.31 21.36 10.04
CA GLY A 27 -10.43 20.91 11.43
C GLY A 27 -9.07 20.49 11.99
N ALA A 28 -8.54 21.33 12.90
CA ALA A 28 -7.22 21.38 13.53
C ALA A 28 -6.15 22.14 12.73
N ALA A 29 -5.68 23.27 13.27
CA ALA A 29 -4.73 24.21 12.66
C ALA A 29 -3.27 23.70 12.59
N GLY A 30 -3.08 22.40 12.37
CA GLY A 30 -1.78 21.75 12.36
C GLY A 30 -1.73 20.49 11.49
N PRO A 31 -0.53 19.92 11.29
CA PRO A 31 -0.35 18.72 10.48
C PRO A 31 -1.06 17.51 11.09
N THR A 32 -1.49 16.58 10.23
CA THR A 32 -2.00 15.27 10.67
C THR A 32 -0.87 14.46 11.27
N ILE A 33 -0.98 14.08 12.53
CA ILE A 33 -0.07 13.15 13.20
C ILE A 33 -0.84 11.86 13.43
N GLY A 34 -0.69 10.94 12.48
CA GLY A 34 -1.39 9.67 12.43
C GLY A 34 -0.61 8.55 13.10
N ILE A 35 -1.32 7.53 13.60
CA ILE A 35 -0.73 6.22 13.94
C ILE A 35 -1.68 5.10 13.53
N GLN A 36 -1.11 4.01 13.01
CA GLN A 36 -1.86 2.78 12.74
C GLN A 36 -2.00 1.95 14.02
N VAL A 37 -3.22 1.49 14.33
CA VAL A 37 -3.50 0.75 15.57
C VAL A 37 -4.54 -0.34 15.33
N GLY A 38 -4.29 -1.54 15.85
CA GLY A 38 -5.18 -2.69 15.72
C GLY A 38 -6.04 -2.91 16.97
N ALA A 39 -7.12 -3.66 16.82
CA ALA A 39 -8.07 -3.97 17.91
C ALA A 39 -7.38 -4.49 19.19
N VAL A 40 -6.38 -5.37 19.04
CA VAL A 40 -5.66 -5.99 20.16
C VAL A 40 -5.06 -4.99 21.13
N SER A 41 -4.59 -3.83 20.64
CA SER A 41 -4.00 -2.81 21.51
C SER A 41 -5.00 -2.22 22.49
N PHE A 42 -6.24 -2.01 22.03
CA PHE A 42 -7.31 -1.49 22.86
C PHE A 42 -7.83 -2.54 23.84
N VAL A 43 -7.91 -3.80 23.40
CA VAL A 43 -8.28 -4.94 24.25
C VAL A 43 -7.25 -5.16 25.37
N ASP A 44 -5.96 -5.10 25.04
CA ASP A 44 -4.87 -5.39 25.98
C ASP A 44 -4.68 -4.27 27.02
N GLU A 45 -4.85 -3.02 26.60
CA GLU A 45 -4.40 -1.87 27.41
C GLU A 45 -5.53 -0.94 27.85
N GLY A 46 -6.72 -1.07 27.26
CA GLY A 46 -7.86 -0.21 27.48
C GLY A 46 -7.85 1.01 26.56
N THR A 47 -9.01 1.29 25.96
CA THR A 47 -9.16 2.27 24.87
C THR A 47 -8.73 3.67 25.24
N GLU A 48 -9.22 4.20 26.37
CA GLU A 48 -8.87 5.54 26.82
C GLU A 48 -7.36 5.70 27.07
N LYS A 49 -6.76 4.72 27.76
CA LYS A 49 -5.33 4.73 28.10
C LYS A 49 -4.46 4.73 26.85
N VAL A 50 -4.80 3.93 25.83
CA VAL A 50 -4.07 3.91 24.56
C VAL A 50 -4.13 5.27 23.88
N ILE A 51 -5.32 5.88 23.81
CA ILE A 51 -5.49 7.17 23.13
C ILE A 51 -4.71 8.27 23.87
N ASP A 52 -4.79 8.32 25.20
CA ASP A 52 -4.07 9.28 26.03
C ASP A 52 -2.55 9.13 25.86
N LEU A 53 -2.03 7.90 25.97
CA LEU A 53 -0.61 7.61 25.78
C LEU A 53 -0.10 8.07 24.41
N LEU A 54 -0.84 7.78 23.35
CA LEU A 54 -0.46 8.12 21.98
C LEU A 54 -0.47 9.64 21.74
N ALA A 55 -1.49 10.33 22.26
CA ALA A 55 -1.59 11.78 22.19
C ALA A 55 -0.44 12.46 22.96
N GLU A 56 -0.15 12.02 24.19
CA GLU A 56 0.88 12.62 25.05
C GLU A 56 2.30 12.29 24.57
N SER A 57 2.58 11.02 24.27
CA SER A 57 3.94 10.55 23.97
C SER A 57 4.39 10.97 22.58
N ALA A 58 3.50 10.89 21.60
CA ALA A 58 3.82 11.04 20.18
C ALA A 58 3.06 12.18 19.49
N GLY A 59 2.25 12.96 20.21
CA GLY A 59 1.47 14.06 19.61
C GLY A 59 0.40 13.59 18.63
N VAL A 60 -0.04 12.34 18.74
CA VAL A 60 -1.02 11.73 17.82
C VAL A 60 -2.36 12.47 17.92
N ASN A 61 -2.88 12.87 16.77
CA ASN A 61 -4.19 13.51 16.64
C ASN A 61 -5.15 12.76 15.71
N THR A 62 -4.70 11.66 15.10
CA THR A 62 -5.50 10.82 14.20
C THR A 62 -5.14 9.33 14.37
N LEU A 63 -6.12 8.48 14.64
CA LEU A 63 -5.95 7.03 14.69
C LEU A 63 -6.37 6.42 13.36
N PHE A 64 -5.52 5.59 12.78
CA PHE A 64 -5.83 4.75 11.62
C PHE A 64 -6.11 3.34 12.14
N VAL A 65 -7.38 3.08 12.45
CA VAL A 65 -7.82 1.87 13.15
C VAL A 65 -8.00 0.73 12.15
N ALA A 66 -7.23 -0.36 12.32
CA ALA A 66 -7.38 -1.55 11.50
C ALA A 66 -8.78 -2.17 11.72
N SER A 67 -9.62 -2.03 10.71
CA SER A 67 -11.05 -2.35 10.74
C SER A 67 -11.37 -3.63 9.97
N PHE A 68 -10.62 -3.94 8.90
CA PHE A 68 -10.75 -5.20 8.18
C PHE A 68 -9.41 -5.68 7.62
N THR A 69 -9.04 -6.91 7.96
CA THR A 69 -7.92 -7.65 7.35
C THR A 69 -7.94 -9.11 7.82
N TYR A 70 -7.45 -10.03 6.99
CA TYR A 70 -7.06 -11.37 7.44
C TYR A 70 -5.53 -11.53 7.59
N GLY A 71 -4.77 -10.48 7.35
CA GLY A 71 -3.32 -10.42 7.50
C GLY A 71 -2.89 -9.85 8.85
N ARG A 72 -1.71 -10.29 9.30
CA ARG A 72 -1.02 -9.68 10.47
C ARG A 72 -0.35 -8.34 10.13
N GLY A 73 -0.48 -7.91 8.88
CA GLY A 73 0.09 -6.68 8.33
C GLY A 73 -0.35 -5.43 9.10
N ILE A 74 -1.62 -5.38 9.52
CA ILE A 74 -2.19 -4.20 10.17
C ILE A 74 -2.91 -4.56 11.49
N ALA A 75 -3.09 -5.85 11.77
CA ALA A 75 -3.78 -6.35 12.95
C ALA A 75 -2.99 -7.48 13.65
N GLY A 76 -3.45 -7.88 14.84
CA GLY A 76 -2.79 -8.88 15.68
C GLY A 76 -1.49 -8.37 16.32
N ARG A 77 -0.84 -9.23 17.09
CA ARG A 77 0.45 -8.96 17.74
C ARG A 77 1.61 -9.31 16.81
N GLN A 78 2.83 -9.14 17.31
CA GLN A 78 4.03 -9.64 16.64
C GLN A 78 3.95 -11.16 16.51
N PRO A 79 4.39 -11.76 15.39
CA PRO A 79 4.45 -13.22 15.29
C PRO A 79 5.55 -13.77 16.20
N ARG A 80 5.37 -15.03 16.63
CA ARG A 80 6.38 -15.76 17.38
C ARG A 80 7.74 -15.71 16.68
N GLY A 81 8.79 -15.46 17.45
CA GLY A 81 10.16 -15.25 16.94
C GLY A 81 10.50 -13.78 16.69
N SER A 82 9.51 -12.88 16.68
CA SER A 82 9.74 -11.43 16.78
C SER A 82 9.57 -10.97 18.23
N PRO A 83 10.42 -10.05 18.74
CA PRO A 83 10.24 -9.51 20.10
C PRO A 83 8.90 -8.78 20.24
N LEU A 84 8.21 -9.00 21.36
CA LEU A 84 7.04 -8.21 21.75
C LEU A 84 7.46 -6.80 22.18
N PRO A 85 6.58 -5.79 22.05
CA PRO A 85 6.83 -4.44 22.54
C PRO A 85 6.85 -4.38 24.07
N ASP A 86 7.32 -3.25 24.63
CA ASP A 86 7.43 -2.99 26.07
C ASP A 86 6.09 -2.60 26.74
N HIS A 87 4.97 -2.88 26.08
CA HIS A 87 3.60 -2.62 26.52
C HIS A 87 2.63 -3.65 25.93
N GLY A 88 1.34 -3.56 26.29
CA GLY A 88 0.36 -4.57 25.93
C GLY A 88 0.59 -5.92 26.64
N VAL A 89 -0.29 -6.90 26.34
CA VAL A 89 -0.16 -8.25 26.91
C VAL A 89 1.08 -8.93 26.33
N GLN A 90 1.91 -9.47 27.22
CA GLN A 90 3.19 -10.10 26.86
C GLN A 90 3.02 -11.56 26.41
N GLU A 91 2.08 -11.79 25.48
CA GLU A 91 1.75 -13.10 24.93
C GLU A 91 1.54 -13.04 23.43
N TYR A 92 2.04 -14.04 22.71
CA TYR A 92 1.81 -14.20 21.27
C TYR A 92 0.38 -14.65 20.98
N ASP A 93 -0.22 -14.15 19.91
CA ASP A 93 -1.56 -14.50 19.45
C ASP A 93 -1.50 -15.53 18.30
N ASP A 94 -0.90 -16.69 18.54
CA ASP A 94 -0.64 -17.70 17.48
C ASP A 94 -1.90 -18.13 16.72
N ALA A 95 -3.07 -18.07 17.36
CA ALA A 95 -4.37 -18.40 16.79
C ALA A 95 -5.06 -17.25 16.02
N PHE A 96 -4.35 -16.17 15.67
CA PHE A 96 -4.89 -15.06 14.89
C PHE A 96 -5.62 -15.54 13.61
N ARG A 97 -6.85 -15.07 13.43
CA ARG A 97 -7.71 -15.40 12.31
C ARG A 97 -7.97 -14.19 11.41
N GLY A 98 -8.22 -13.03 11.99
CA GLY A 98 -8.63 -11.82 11.30
C GLY A 98 -10.06 -11.87 10.76
N GLY A 99 -10.46 -10.82 10.05
CA GLY A 99 -11.81 -10.58 9.54
C GLY A 99 -12.17 -9.09 9.65
N ASN A 100 -13.45 -8.82 9.87
CA ASN A 100 -13.93 -7.47 10.21
C ASN A 100 -13.88 -7.26 11.74
N PHE A 101 -13.09 -6.31 12.20
CA PHE A 101 -12.99 -5.95 13.62
C PHE A 101 -14.09 -4.98 14.07
N ALA A 102 -14.83 -4.38 13.14
CA ALA A 102 -16.11 -3.71 13.38
C ALA A 102 -17.28 -4.70 13.18
N THR A 103 -18.51 -4.32 13.51
CA THR A 103 -19.69 -5.17 13.34
C THR A 103 -20.18 -5.09 11.90
N PRO A 104 -20.11 -6.19 11.11
CA PRO A 104 -20.61 -6.19 9.75
C PRO A 104 -22.14 -6.14 9.74
N HIS A 105 -22.72 -5.38 8.81
CA HIS A 105 -24.17 -5.29 8.61
C HIS A 105 -24.59 -6.13 7.37
N PRO A 106 -25.01 -7.40 7.53
CA PRO A 106 -25.09 -8.38 6.44
C PRO A 106 -26.00 -7.98 5.27
N GLN A 107 -26.99 -7.12 5.52
CA GLN A 107 -27.88 -6.60 4.50
C GLN A 107 -27.17 -5.82 3.38
N LEU A 108 -26.01 -5.22 3.67
CA LEU A 108 -25.23 -4.48 2.67
C LEU A 108 -24.42 -5.40 1.75
N TYR A 109 -24.10 -6.62 2.19
CA TYR A 109 -23.21 -7.55 1.48
C TYR A 109 -23.95 -8.55 0.59
N ARG A 110 -25.25 -8.36 0.35
CA ARG A 110 -26.09 -9.28 -0.44
C ARG A 110 -25.69 -9.41 -1.92
N ARG A 111 -24.87 -8.49 -2.43
CA ARG A 111 -24.40 -8.45 -3.83
C ARG A 111 -23.02 -9.07 -4.02
N THR A 112 -22.41 -9.56 -2.96
CA THR A 112 -21.16 -10.30 -3.02
C THR A 112 -21.36 -11.74 -2.56
N THR A 113 -20.54 -12.63 -3.08
CA THR A 113 -20.44 -14.01 -2.59
C THR A 113 -19.59 -14.10 -1.31
N ILE A 114 -18.76 -13.09 -1.03
CA ILE A 114 -17.80 -13.10 0.07
C ILE A 114 -18.53 -12.79 1.37
N ALA A 115 -18.46 -13.70 2.34
CA ALA A 115 -19.04 -13.48 3.66
C ALA A 115 -18.29 -12.36 4.43
N PRO A 116 -19.00 -11.39 5.03
CA PRO A 116 -18.39 -10.37 5.87
C PRO A 116 -18.18 -10.92 7.28
N GLU A 117 -17.20 -11.83 7.45
CA GLU A 117 -16.95 -12.47 8.75
C GLU A 117 -16.50 -11.43 9.80
N LYS A 118 -17.19 -11.38 10.95
CA LYS A 118 -16.68 -10.72 12.15
C LYS A 118 -15.41 -11.45 12.59
N ALA A 119 -14.34 -10.71 12.83
CA ALA A 119 -13.07 -11.26 13.32
C ALA A 119 -13.31 -11.96 14.66
N PRO A 120 -12.99 -13.26 14.79
CA PRO A 120 -13.24 -14.02 16.02
C PRO A 120 -12.14 -13.81 17.08
N ASP A 121 -11.07 -13.08 16.74
CA ASP A 121 -9.89 -12.84 17.58
C ASP A 121 -10.25 -12.18 18.92
N HIS A 122 -11.30 -11.36 18.94
CA HIS A 122 -11.82 -10.68 20.13
C HIS A 122 -13.35 -10.79 20.16
N PRO A 123 -13.90 -11.91 20.69
CA PRO A 123 -15.34 -12.19 20.61
C PRO A 123 -16.21 -11.07 21.16
N GLY A 124 -17.16 -10.59 20.36
CA GLY A 124 -18.09 -9.53 20.74
C GLY A 124 -17.53 -8.11 20.76
N TYR A 125 -16.22 -7.92 20.55
CA TYR A 125 -15.60 -6.60 20.55
C TYR A 125 -15.79 -5.90 19.19
N ASP A 126 -16.25 -4.66 19.22
CA ASP A 126 -16.37 -3.78 18.05
C ASP A 126 -15.41 -2.60 18.21
N VAL A 127 -14.29 -2.67 17.46
CA VAL A 127 -13.21 -1.69 17.61
C VAL A 127 -13.64 -0.28 17.24
N LEU A 128 -14.52 -0.10 16.25
CA LEU A 128 -14.95 1.24 15.85
C LEU A 128 -15.98 1.81 16.82
N ALA A 129 -16.92 0.98 17.29
CA ALA A 129 -17.92 1.42 18.27
C ALA A 129 -17.28 1.85 19.61
N ASP A 130 -16.20 1.20 20.03
CA ASP A 130 -15.49 1.53 21.27
C ASP A 130 -14.54 2.73 21.11
N VAL A 131 -13.74 2.76 20.05
CA VAL A 131 -12.66 3.75 19.88
C VAL A 131 -13.19 5.13 19.50
N ILE A 132 -14.20 5.22 18.63
CA ILE A 132 -14.67 6.50 18.08
C ILE A 132 -15.13 7.47 19.19
N PRO A 133 -16.05 7.09 20.11
CA PRO A 133 -16.51 8.00 21.15
C PRO A 133 -15.36 8.45 22.08
N ALA A 134 -14.44 7.54 22.42
CA ALA A 134 -13.30 7.84 23.29
C ALA A 134 -12.30 8.80 22.65
N ALA A 135 -12.03 8.62 21.35
CA ALA A 135 -11.14 9.47 20.57
C ALA A 135 -11.72 10.87 20.36
N HIS A 136 -13.01 10.96 20.00
CA HIS A 136 -13.67 12.24 19.77
C HIS A 136 -13.74 13.12 21.02
N ARG A 137 -13.95 12.55 22.22
CA ARG A 137 -13.87 13.29 23.50
C ARG A 137 -12.50 13.95 23.71
N ARG A 138 -11.44 13.34 23.16
CA ARG A 138 -10.05 13.81 23.20
C ARG A 138 -9.68 14.64 21.96
N ARG A 139 -10.63 14.94 21.08
CA ARG A 139 -10.43 15.62 19.79
C ARG A 139 -9.42 14.90 18.87
N VAL A 140 -9.34 13.58 19.02
CA VAL A 140 -8.55 12.70 18.15
C VAL A 140 -9.48 12.13 17.08
N LYS A 141 -9.07 12.25 15.81
CA LYS A 141 -9.82 11.72 14.66
C LYS A 141 -9.65 10.21 14.53
N VAL A 142 -10.61 9.51 13.93
CA VAL A 142 -10.55 8.08 13.64
C VAL A 142 -10.81 7.82 12.17
N ILE A 143 -9.79 7.31 11.47
CA ILE A 143 -9.89 6.81 10.10
C ILE A 143 -9.97 5.29 10.13
N ALA A 144 -11.01 4.72 9.53
CA ALA A 144 -11.09 3.27 9.38
C ALA A 144 -10.11 2.82 8.28
N TRP A 145 -9.15 1.99 8.68
CA TRP A 145 -8.07 1.47 7.84
C TRP A 145 -8.30 0.00 7.54
N PHE A 146 -8.30 -0.39 6.26
CA PHE A 146 -8.57 -1.76 5.83
C PHE A 146 -7.75 -2.11 4.58
N GLU A 147 -7.54 -3.40 4.33
CA GLU A 147 -6.69 -3.88 3.24
C GLU A 147 -7.26 -5.11 2.53
N ASP A 148 -6.69 -5.44 1.36
CA ASP A 148 -7.17 -6.51 0.48
C ASP A 148 -6.60 -7.91 0.76
N VAL A 149 -6.17 -8.14 2.00
CA VAL A 149 -5.67 -9.44 2.45
C VAL A 149 -6.83 -10.31 2.89
N PHE A 150 -7.10 -11.36 2.12
CA PHE A 150 -8.08 -12.41 2.41
C PHE A 150 -7.43 -13.74 2.78
N ARG A 151 -8.17 -14.55 3.54
CA ARG A 151 -7.89 -15.98 3.63
C ARG A 151 -8.71 -16.76 2.63
N LEU A 152 -8.16 -17.89 2.20
CA LEU A 152 -8.80 -18.80 1.25
C LEU A 152 -10.01 -19.53 1.82
N ASP A 153 -10.09 -19.67 3.15
CA ASP A 153 -11.19 -20.36 3.84
C ASP A 153 -12.39 -19.46 4.14
N VAL A 154 -12.35 -18.18 3.74
CA VAL A 154 -13.49 -17.26 3.87
C VAL A 154 -14.63 -17.75 2.97
N PRO A 155 -15.85 -17.98 3.50
CA PRO A 155 -16.95 -18.49 2.71
C PRO A 155 -17.26 -17.63 1.48
N GLY A 156 -17.29 -18.27 0.32
CA GLY A 156 -17.57 -17.67 -1.00
C GLY A 156 -16.40 -16.90 -1.62
N PHE A 157 -15.27 -16.74 -0.93
CA PHE A 157 -14.10 -16.07 -1.49
C PHE A 157 -13.46 -16.84 -2.65
N ASP A 158 -13.58 -18.18 -2.66
CA ASP A 158 -13.15 -19.07 -3.75
C ASP A 158 -13.69 -18.67 -5.13
N ARG A 159 -14.85 -18.00 -5.17
CA ARG A 159 -15.50 -17.51 -6.40
C ARG A 159 -15.03 -16.11 -6.83
N ALA A 160 -14.22 -15.47 -6.00
CA ALA A 160 -13.76 -14.10 -6.15
C ALA A 160 -12.27 -13.98 -6.45
N VAL A 161 -11.53 -15.10 -6.52
CA VAL A 161 -10.07 -15.11 -6.71
C VAL A 161 -9.62 -14.85 -8.14
N GLU A 162 -8.36 -14.44 -8.30
CA GLU A 162 -7.69 -14.42 -9.60
C GLU A 162 -7.44 -15.82 -10.12
N ALA A 163 -7.34 -15.95 -11.44
CA ALA A 163 -6.78 -17.14 -12.09
C ALA A 163 -5.37 -16.81 -12.61
N ASP A 164 -4.43 -17.73 -12.40
CA ASP A 164 -3.05 -17.60 -12.86
C ASP A 164 -2.89 -17.86 -14.37
N LEU A 165 -1.63 -17.85 -14.83
CA LEU A 165 -1.23 -18.04 -16.22
C LEU A 165 -1.72 -19.37 -16.81
N HIS A 166 -1.94 -20.37 -15.97
CA HIS A 166 -2.38 -21.72 -16.32
C HIS A 166 -3.88 -21.94 -16.01
N GLY A 167 -4.60 -20.88 -15.64
CA GLY A 167 -6.03 -20.92 -15.33
C GLY A 167 -6.36 -21.49 -13.95
N ARG A 168 -5.37 -21.68 -13.08
CA ARG A 168 -5.59 -22.20 -11.72
C ARG A 168 -6.01 -21.05 -10.79
N PRO A 169 -6.93 -21.29 -9.85
CA PRO A 169 -7.29 -20.29 -8.85
C PRO A 169 -6.08 -19.94 -7.97
N THR A 170 -5.94 -18.65 -7.65
CA THR A 170 -4.89 -18.13 -6.77
C THR A 170 -5.42 -17.84 -5.37
N ALA A 171 -4.55 -17.36 -4.47
CA ALA A 171 -4.92 -16.87 -3.15
C ALA A 171 -5.30 -15.38 -3.10
N ARG A 172 -5.36 -14.70 -4.24
CA ARG A 172 -5.59 -13.25 -4.33
C ARG A 172 -6.97 -12.95 -4.86
N ALA A 173 -7.62 -11.92 -4.33
CA ALA A 173 -8.90 -11.43 -4.85
C ALA A 173 -8.73 -10.84 -6.26
N CYS A 174 -9.62 -11.17 -7.19
CA CYS A 174 -9.64 -10.53 -8.50
C CYS A 174 -10.32 -9.16 -8.40
N LEU A 175 -9.58 -8.10 -8.73
CA LEU A 175 -10.03 -6.70 -8.68
C LEU A 175 -11.19 -6.39 -9.65
N ARG A 176 -11.39 -7.23 -10.68
CA ARG A 176 -12.49 -7.09 -11.65
C ARG A 176 -13.66 -8.03 -11.41
N ASN A 177 -13.56 -8.93 -10.43
CA ASN A 177 -14.67 -9.82 -10.09
C ASN A 177 -15.79 -8.99 -9.42
N PRO A 178 -17.06 -9.11 -9.87
CA PRO A 178 -18.17 -8.38 -9.28
C PRO A 178 -18.32 -8.61 -7.78
N SER A 179 -18.07 -9.83 -7.27
CA SER A 179 -18.15 -10.12 -5.84
C SER A 179 -17.09 -9.37 -5.04
N THR A 180 -15.84 -9.32 -5.54
CA THR A 180 -14.77 -8.53 -4.90
C THR A 180 -15.14 -7.05 -4.84
N ARG A 181 -15.62 -6.50 -5.96
CA ARG A 181 -16.00 -5.09 -6.06
C ARG A 181 -17.15 -4.75 -5.11
N GLU A 182 -18.24 -5.52 -5.17
CA GLU A 182 -19.40 -5.30 -4.30
C GLU A 182 -19.06 -5.49 -2.81
N PHE A 183 -18.11 -6.37 -2.46
CA PHE A 183 -17.62 -6.48 -1.08
C PHE A 183 -16.99 -5.17 -0.58
N TRP A 184 -16.10 -4.57 -1.37
CA TRP A 184 -15.46 -3.30 -0.98
C TRP A 184 -16.44 -2.14 -0.92
N LEU A 185 -17.38 -2.07 -1.87
CA LEU A 185 -18.43 -1.05 -1.87
C LEU A 185 -19.37 -1.20 -0.67
N ALA A 186 -19.72 -2.43 -0.31
CA ALA A 186 -20.50 -2.71 0.89
C ALA A 186 -19.74 -2.28 2.15
N LEU A 187 -18.44 -2.59 2.26
CA LEU A 187 -17.62 -2.22 3.42
C LEU A 187 -17.48 -0.70 3.59
N VAL A 188 -17.26 0.03 2.49
CA VAL A 188 -17.24 1.52 2.49
C VAL A 188 -18.57 2.08 2.97
N GLU A 189 -19.68 1.58 2.43
CA GLU A 189 -21.01 2.03 2.83
C GLU A 189 -21.32 1.69 4.28
N ASP A 190 -20.92 0.49 4.72
CA ASP A 190 -21.13 0.01 6.09
C ASP A 190 -20.46 0.94 7.10
N TYR A 191 -19.16 1.22 6.90
CA TYR A 191 -18.41 2.09 7.79
C TYR A 191 -18.94 3.52 7.81
N LEU A 192 -19.33 4.09 6.67
CA LEU A 192 -19.81 5.47 6.61
C LEU A 192 -21.24 5.65 7.12
N ARG A 193 -22.09 4.62 7.06
CA ARG A 193 -23.48 4.69 7.54
C ARG A 193 -23.62 4.39 9.02
N HIS A 194 -22.83 3.47 9.55
CA HIS A 194 -23.03 2.94 10.90
C HIS A 194 -22.02 3.46 11.92
N TYR A 195 -20.93 4.08 11.47
CA TYR A 195 -19.90 4.64 12.35
C TYR A 195 -19.62 6.10 12.00
N ASP A 196 -19.42 6.91 13.04
CA ASP A 196 -19.00 8.30 12.87
C ASP A 196 -17.49 8.42 12.67
N VAL A 197 -16.96 7.71 11.67
CA VAL A 197 -15.54 7.81 11.30
C VAL A 197 -15.22 9.18 10.68
N ASP A 198 -14.01 9.67 10.88
CA ASP A 198 -13.50 10.92 10.29
C ASP A 198 -12.96 10.73 8.87
N GLY A 199 -12.93 9.49 8.37
CA GLY A 199 -12.51 9.16 7.01
C GLY A 199 -12.22 7.67 6.84
N LEU A 200 -11.83 7.30 5.63
CA LEU A 200 -11.49 5.93 5.26
C LEU A 200 -10.08 5.89 4.65
N MET A 201 -9.36 4.80 4.89
CA MET A 201 -8.14 4.49 4.16
C MET A 201 -8.17 3.03 3.73
N TRP A 202 -7.87 2.76 2.45
CA TRP A 202 -7.73 1.40 1.95
C TRP A 202 -6.35 1.16 1.33
N GLY A 203 -5.84 -0.06 1.44
CA GLY A 203 -4.54 -0.44 0.90
C GLY A 203 -4.57 -1.76 0.14
N SER A 204 -3.79 -1.80 -0.93
CA SER A 204 -3.38 -3.02 -1.60
C SER A 204 -1.86 -3.05 -1.70
N GLU A 205 -1.23 -4.06 -1.10
CA GLU A 205 0.22 -4.29 -1.21
C GLU A 205 0.52 -5.33 -2.30
N ARG A 206 0.00 -5.08 -3.50
CA ARG A 206 0.12 -5.95 -4.67
C ARG A 206 0.60 -5.18 -5.89
N GLN A 207 1.14 -5.92 -6.86
CA GLN A 207 1.58 -5.42 -8.15
C GLN A 207 1.03 -6.30 -9.29
N GLY A 208 1.17 -5.83 -10.52
CA GLY A 208 0.68 -6.53 -11.70
C GLY A 208 1.48 -7.78 -12.08
N PRO A 209 0.94 -8.56 -13.04
CA PRO A 209 1.51 -9.83 -13.49
C PRO A 209 2.97 -9.76 -13.96
N LEU A 210 3.39 -8.65 -14.59
CA LEU A 210 4.77 -8.47 -15.04
C LEU A 210 5.70 -8.33 -13.85
N GLY A 211 5.34 -7.49 -12.87
CA GLY A 211 6.11 -7.35 -11.64
C GLY A 211 6.25 -8.68 -10.90
N GLU A 212 5.17 -9.47 -10.83
CA GLU A 212 5.18 -10.81 -10.23
C GLU A 212 6.07 -11.80 -11.01
N ALA A 213 5.96 -11.81 -12.34
CA ALA A 213 6.75 -12.70 -13.19
C ALA A 213 8.25 -12.42 -13.09
N LEU A 214 8.63 -11.14 -12.97
CA LEU A 214 10.03 -10.72 -12.86
C LEU A 214 10.58 -10.83 -11.44
N GLY A 215 9.72 -10.95 -10.43
CA GLY A 215 10.15 -10.80 -9.03
C GLY A 215 10.57 -9.37 -8.71
N ALA A 216 9.97 -8.38 -9.39
CA ALA A 216 10.20 -6.96 -9.15
C ALA A 216 9.50 -6.48 -7.87
N SER A 217 9.72 -7.22 -6.78
CA SER A 217 9.16 -6.96 -5.45
C SER A 217 10.16 -7.29 -4.36
N HIS A 218 10.08 -6.54 -3.25
CA HIS A 218 10.76 -6.91 -2.01
C HIS A 218 10.06 -8.03 -1.22
N GLY A 219 8.84 -8.41 -1.62
CA GLY A 219 7.95 -9.32 -0.90
C GLY A 219 8.18 -10.81 -1.22
N GLY A 220 8.85 -11.14 -2.33
CA GLY A 220 9.11 -12.51 -2.73
C GLY A 220 9.93 -12.60 -4.01
N ALA A 221 10.43 -13.80 -4.31
CA ALA A 221 11.12 -14.08 -5.56
C ALA A 221 10.14 -14.03 -6.76
N ALA A 222 10.67 -14.10 -7.98
CA ALA A 222 9.88 -14.19 -9.19
C ALA A 222 8.87 -15.35 -9.14
N ARG A 223 7.67 -15.17 -9.70
CA ARG A 223 6.63 -16.21 -9.78
C ARG A 223 5.91 -16.14 -11.12
N PRO A 224 6.62 -16.44 -12.23
CA PRO A 224 6.04 -16.27 -13.56
C PRO A 224 4.85 -17.19 -13.85
N ALA A 225 4.81 -18.38 -13.23
CA ALA A 225 3.66 -19.28 -13.30
C ALA A 225 2.40 -18.72 -12.63
N GLU A 226 2.56 -17.81 -11.66
CA GLU A 226 1.48 -17.17 -10.90
C GLU A 226 1.08 -15.81 -11.49
N ALA A 227 1.61 -15.43 -12.66
CA ALA A 227 1.22 -14.21 -13.35
C ALA A 227 -0.30 -14.26 -13.65
N GLY A 228 -1.04 -13.26 -13.18
CA GLY A 228 -2.50 -13.18 -13.28
C GLY A 228 -2.98 -11.74 -13.47
N CYS A 229 -4.24 -11.48 -13.75
CA CYS A 229 -5.38 -12.36 -13.62
C CYS A 229 -5.92 -12.74 -15.00
N PHE A 230 -6.02 -14.04 -15.30
CA PHE A 230 -6.61 -14.60 -16.52
C PHE A 230 -8.03 -15.16 -16.31
N CYS A 231 -8.73 -14.71 -15.25
CA CYS A 231 -10.11 -15.15 -15.02
C CYS A 231 -11.05 -14.59 -16.10
N PRO A 232 -12.28 -15.14 -16.25
CA PRO A 232 -13.22 -14.70 -17.27
C PRO A 232 -13.54 -13.19 -17.23
N HIS A 233 -13.54 -12.57 -16.05
CA HIS A 233 -13.79 -11.12 -15.91
C HIS A 233 -12.65 -10.27 -16.48
N CYS A 234 -11.39 -10.65 -16.23
CA CYS A 234 -10.25 -9.93 -16.80
C CYS A 234 -10.11 -10.16 -18.31
N VAL A 235 -10.39 -11.37 -18.79
CA VAL A 235 -10.43 -11.66 -20.23
C VAL A 235 -11.55 -10.86 -20.93
N ALA A 236 -12.72 -10.74 -20.31
CA ALA A 236 -13.80 -9.91 -20.84
C ALA A 236 -13.40 -8.42 -20.89
N ALA A 237 -12.76 -7.91 -19.83
CA ALA A 237 -12.26 -6.53 -19.78
C ALA A 237 -11.18 -6.27 -20.85
N ALA A 238 -10.27 -7.23 -21.06
CA ALA A 238 -9.28 -7.17 -22.13
C ALA A 238 -9.95 -7.06 -23.51
N ARG A 239 -10.92 -7.93 -23.79
CA ARG A 239 -11.68 -7.93 -25.05
C ARG A 239 -12.39 -6.60 -25.28
N ALA A 240 -12.99 -6.01 -24.25
CA ALA A 240 -13.65 -4.70 -24.34
C ALA A 240 -12.69 -3.56 -24.68
N GLN A 241 -11.40 -3.70 -24.38
CA GLN A 241 -10.34 -2.74 -24.72
C GLN A 241 -9.57 -3.12 -26.01
N GLY A 242 -10.04 -4.13 -26.75
CA GLY A 242 -9.37 -4.62 -27.96
C GLY A 242 -8.04 -5.34 -27.70
N LEU A 243 -7.81 -5.83 -26.48
CA LEU A 243 -6.60 -6.57 -26.11
C LEU A 243 -6.79 -8.07 -26.35
N ASP A 244 -5.77 -8.70 -26.92
CA ASP A 244 -5.72 -10.15 -27.16
C ASP A 244 -5.14 -10.87 -25.94
N ALA A 245 -6.03 -11.49 -25.15
CA ALA A 245 -5.67 -12.25 -23.95
C ALA A 245 -4.79 -13.47 -24.24
N GLU A 246 -4.94 -14.10 -25.40
CA GLU A 246 -4.13 -15.27 -25.77
C GLU A 246 -2.73 -14.85 -26.22
N ARG A 247 -2.57 -13.69 -26.86
CA ARG A 247 -1.24 -13.10 -27.09
C ARG A 247 -0.55 -12.71 -25.78
N ALA A 248 -1.29 -12.11 -24.84
CA ALA A 248 -0.76 -11.84 -23.50
C ALA A 248 -0.29 -13.13 -22.82
N ARG A 249 -1.13 -14.18 -22.82
CA ARG A 249 -0.80 -15.50 -22.26
C ARG A 249 0.48 -16.08 -22.89
N ARG A 250 0.61 -16.02 -24.22
CA ARG A 250 1.84 -16.47 -24.91
C ARG A 250 3.08 -15.70 -24.46
N GLY A 251 2.98 -14.38 -24.29
CA GLY A 251 4.06 -13.55 -23.78
C GLY A 251 4.48 -13.92 -22.36
N PHE A 252 3.52 -14.13 -21.45
CA PHE A 252 3.82 -14.58 -20.09
C PHE A 252 4.38 -16.01 -20.03
N LEU A 253 3.94 -16.92 -20.91
CA LEU A 253 4.57 -18.25 -21.03
C LEU A 253 6.02 -18.14 -21.55
N ALA A 254 6.33 -17.16 -22.40
CA ALA A 254 7.70 -16.88 -22.80
C ALA A 254 8.53 -16.35 -21.61
N LEU A 255 7.98 -15.45 -20.80
CA LEU A 255 8.61 -14.99 -19.56
C LEU A 255 8.83 -16.14 -18.57
N GLU A 256 7.86 -17.05 -18.42
CA GLU A 256 7.98 -18.22 -17.55
C GLU A 256 9.13 -19.12 -17.95
N ARG A 257 9.25 -19.46 -19.24
CA ARG A 257 10.38 -20.25 -19.76
C ARG A 257 11.71 -19.53 -19.51
N TRP A 258 11.80 -18.26 -19.87
CA TRP A 258 13.03 -17.47 -19.72
C TRP A 258 13.47 -17.35 -18.26
N VAL A 259 12.57 -17.05 -17.34
CA VAL A 259 12.86 -17.01 -15.89
C VAL A 259 13.26 -18.40 -15.38
N GLY A 260 12.63 -19.48 -15.87
CA GLY A 260 13.00 -20.85 -15.56
C GLY A 260 14.45 -21.18 -15.98
N GLU A 261 14.82 -20.84 -17.21
CA GLU A 261 16.19 -21.02 -17.74
C GLU A 261 17.22 -20.27 -16.89
N LEU A 262 16.93 -19.02 -16.51
CA LEU A 262 17.84 -18.23 -15.66
C LEU A 262 18.06 -18.85 -14.28
N ARG A 263 17.04 -19.48 -13.70
CA ARG A 263 17.13 -20.20 -12.41
C ARG A 263 17.97 -21.45 -12.49
N GLU A 264 17.97 -22.10 -13.65
CA GLU A 264 18.81 -23.27 -13.93
C GLU A 264 20.25 -22.88 -14.30
N GLY A 265 20.60 -21.59 -14.22
CA GLY A 265 21.93 -21.08 -14.55
C GLY A 265 22.17 -20.94 -16.06
N ARG A 266 21.15 -21.14 -16.90
CA ARG A 266 21.26 -20.97 -18.35
C ARG A 266 21.12 -19.50 -18.70
N ARG A 267 22.21 -18.89 -19.17
CA ARG A 267 22.24 -17.47 -19.57
C ARG A 267 22.04 -17.35 -21.09
N PRO A 268 21.13 -16.50 -21.57
CA PRO A 268 20.99 -16.23 -23.01
C PRO A 268 22.28 -15.62 -23.58
N ALA A 269 22.63 -15.97 -24.82
CA ALA A 269 23.86 -15.49 -25.47
C ALA A 269 23.89 -13.95 -25.64
N ASP A 270 22.74 -13.33 -25.91
CA ASP A 270 22.62 -11.86 -26.04
C ASP A 270 22.47 -11.14 -24.69
N GLY A 271 22.43 -11.88 -23.58
CA GLY A 271 22.16 -11.35 -22.24
C GLY A 271 20.69 -11.44 -21.82
N ALA A 272 20.48 -11.41 -20.51
CA ALA A 272 19.17 -11.52 -19.86
C ALA A 272 18.29 -10.31 -20.16
N PHE A 273 18.80 -9.09 -20.01
CA PHE A 273 18.00 -7.87 -20.26
C PHE A 273 17.58 -7.74 -21.73
N VAL A 274 18.48 -8.05 -22.67
CA VAL A 274 18.19 -8.02 -24.11
C VAL A 274 17.11 -9.05 -24.46
N THR A 275 17.20 -10.24 -23.88
CA THR A 275 16.19 -11.31 -24.09
C THR A 275 14.82 -10.92 -23.51
N PHE A 276 14.79 -10.32 -22.33
CA PHE A 276 13.57 -9.74 -21.76
C PHE A 276 12.95 -8.70 -22.69
N TRP A 277 13.76 -7.75 -23.18
CA TRP A 277 13.29 -6.71 -24.08
C TRP A 277 12.73 -7.29 -25.39
N ARG A 278 13.39 -8.33 -25.94
CA ARG A 278 12.91 -9.06 -27.11
C ARG A 278 11.52 -9.67 -26.88
N ILE A 279 11.30 -10.31 -25.73
CA ILE A 279 9.99 -10.85 -25.37
C ILE A 279 8.92 -9.75 -25.38
N LEU A 280 9.21 -8.56 -24.85
CA LEU A 280 8.26 -7.44 -24.86
C LEU A 280 8.00 -6.90 -26.27
N VAL A 281 8.99 -6.89 -27.15
CA VAL A 281 8.83 -6.45 -28.55
C VAL A 281 8.00 -7.46 -29.35
N GLU A 282 8.19 -8.76 -29.12
CA GLU A 282 7.42 -9.83 -29.78
C GLU A 282 6.00 -9.97 -29.21
N HIS A 283 5.86 -9.71 -27.91
CA HIS A 283 4.62 -9.82 -27.14
C HIS A 283 4.31 -8.52 -26.38
N PRO A 284 4.00 -7.41 -27.08
CA PRO A 284 3.66 -6.14 -26.44
C PRO A 284 2.41 -6.25 -25.55
N GLU A 285 1.58 -7.27 -25.76
CA GLU A 285 0.43 -7.59 -24.91
C GLU A 285 0.82 -7.87 -23.45
N VAL A 286 2.08 -8.22 -23.15
CA VAL A 286 2.56 -8.33 -21.76
C VAL A 286 2.41 -6.99 -21.03
N LEU A 287 2.86 -5.89 -21.63
CA LEU A 287 2.73 -4.55 -21.06
C LEU A 287 1.26 -4.08 -21.05
N ALA A 288 0.50 -4.42 -22.10
CA ALA A 288 -0.92 -4.10 -22.14
C ALA A 288 -1.70 -4.82 -21.03
N TRP A 289 -1.32 -6.05 -20.70
CA TRP A 289 -1.93 -6.85 -19.64
C TRP A 289 -1.54 -6.36 -18.25
N GLU A 290 -0.28 -5.92 -18.05
CA GLU A 290 0.15 -5.22 -16.84
C GLU A 290 -0.75 -4.00 -16.60
N ARG A 291 -0.88 -3.14 -17.61
CA ARG A 291 -1.76 -1.96 -17.54
C ARG A 291 -3.21 -2.33 -17.26
N LEU A 292 -3.74 -3.38 -17.90
CA LEU A 292 -5.12 -3.83 -17.68
C LEU A 292 -5.38 -4.21 -16.22
N TRP A 293 -4.42 -4.90 -15.59
CA TRP A 293 -4.48 -5.27 -14.19
C TRP A 293 -4.41 -4.03 -13.30
N THR A 294 -3.47 -3.12 -13.54
CA THR A 294 -3.29 -1.92 -12.71
C THR A 294 -4.47 -0.96 -12.84
N GLU A 295 -5.09 -0.86 -14.02
CA GLU A 295 -6.37 -0.14 -14.17
C GLU A 295 -7.51 -0.80 -13.38
N GLY A 296 -7.49 -2.12 -13.17
CA GLY A 296 -8.48 -2.78 -12.32
C GLY A 296 -8.36 -2.37 -10.84
N LEU A 297 -7.14 -2.15 -10.36
CA LEU A 297 -6.89 -1.58 -9.03
C LEU A 297 -7.41 -0.14 -8.96
N ARG A 298 -7.12 0.67 -9.98
CA ARG A 298 -7.58 2.06 -10.05
C ARG A 298 -9.10 2.17 -10.18
N ASP A 299 -9.75 1.26 -10.90
CA ASP A 299 -11.22 1.15 -10.94
C ASP A 299 -11.79 0.90 -9.53
N THR A 300 -11.14 0.05 -8.75
CA THR A 300 -11.54 -0.19 -7.35
C THR A 300 -11.46 1.09 -6.52
N TYR A 301 -10.36 1.86 -6.63
CA TYR A 301 -10.23 3.18 -5.98
C TYR A 301 -11.35 4.14 -6.40
N ARG A 302 -11.58 4.28 -7.71
CA ARG A 302 -12.62 5.16 -8.28
C ARG A 302 -14.00 4.84 -7.74
N GLU A 303 -14.35 3.57 -7.69
CA GLU A 303 -15.68 3.11 -7.25
C GLU A 303 -15.87 3.27 -5.75
N MET A 304 -14.86 2.95 -4.95
CA MET A 304 -14.88 3.19 -3.51
C MET A 304 -14.99 4.68 -3.19
N HIS A 305 -14.23 5.53 -3.89
CA HIS A 305 -14.34 6.99 -3.75
C HIS A 305 -15.74 7.50 -4.14
N ALA A 306 -16.27 7.06 -5.28
CA ALA A 306 -17.62 7.44 -5.71
C ALA A 306 -18.69 7.01 -4.69
N ARG A 307 -18.58 5.80 -4.13
CA ARG A 307 -19.48 5.33 -3.08
C ARG A 307 -19.33 6.16 -1.80
N ALA A 308 -18.11 6.47 -1.38
CA ALA A 308 -17.86 7.30 -0.21
C ALA A 308 -18.51 8.69 -0.37
N ARG A 309 -18.34 9.34 -1.53
CA ARG A 309 -18.96 10.64 -1.82
C ARG A 309 -20.49 10.60 -1.85
N ALA A 310 -21.06 9.50 -2.36
CA ALA A 310 -22.51 9.34 -2.40
C ALA A 310 -23.13 9.13 -1.00
N VAL A 311 -22.39 8.50 -0.08
CA VAL A 311 -22.88 8.18 1.27
C VAL A 311 -22.58 9.30 2.26
N ALA A 312 -21.37 9.85 2.23
CA ALA A 312 -20.88 10.87 3.16
C ALA A 312 -19.90 11.82 2.43
N PRO A 313 -20.40 12.82 1.68
CA PRO A 313 -19.58 13.65 0.79
C PRO A 313 -18.45 14.39 1.49
N ASP A 314 -18.62 14.74 2.77
CA ASP A 314 -17.64 15.51 3.55
C ASP A 314 -16.53 14.64 4.17
N LYS A 315 -16.69 13.30 4.19
CA LYS A 315 -15.72 12.39 4.80
C LYS A 315 -14.63 12.02 3.78
N PRO A 316 -13.33 12.28 4.08
CA PRO A 316 -12.25 11.97 3.16
C PRO A 316 -12.00 10.47 3.04
N ILE A 317 -11.52 10.05 1.87
CA ILE A 317 -11.01 8.71 1.59
C ILE A 317 -9.64 8.78 0.90
N GLY A 318 -8.73 7.91 1.31
CA GLY A 318 -7.38 7.87 0.77
C GLY A 318 -6.78 6.47 0.67
N TRP A 319 -5.59 6.42 0.07
CA TRP A 319 -4.97 5.16 -0.34
C TRP A 319 -3.58 4.97 0.28
N HIS A 320 -3.28 3.75 0.67
CA HIS A 320 -1.92 3.35 1.05
C HIS A 320 -1.13 2.91 -0.18
N ILE A 321 -0.03 3.61 -0.44
CA ILE A 321 0.91 3.29 -1.51
C ILE A 321 2.00 2.40 -0.94
N TRP A 322 2.03 1.16 -1.41
CA TRP A 322 2.96 0.13 -0.97
C TRP A 322 4.44 0.56 -1.08
N HIS A 323 5.26 0.04 -0.15
CA HIS A 323 6.69 0.33 -0.07
C HIS A 323 7.47 -0.06 -1.33
N ASN A 324 6.95 -0.99 -2.15
CA ASN A 324 7.59 -1.34 -3.42
C ASN A 324 7.76 -0.12 -4.35
N ASN A 325 6.99 0.95 -4.16
CA ASN A 325 7.17 2.25 -4.79
C ASN A 325 8.57 2.86 -4.60
N SER A 326 9.25 2.54 -3.51
CA SER A 326 10.61 3.01 -3.23
C SER A 326 11.67 2.19 -3.98
N PHE A 327 11.41 0.92 -4.30
CA PHE A 327 12.44 0.03 -4.84
C PHE A 327 12.25 -0.25 -6.33
N SER A 328 10.99 -0.43 -6.75
CA SER A 328 10.63 -0.81 -8.11
C SER A 328 10.35 0.40 -8.99
N PRO A 329 11.18 0.67 -10.02
CA PRO A 329 10.84 1.69 -11.00
C PRO A 329 9.57 1.30 -11.79
N PHE A 330 9.28 0.00 -11.93
CA PHE A 330 8.07 -0.50 -12.59
C PHE A 330 6.82 -0.17 -11.79
N TYR A 331 6.78 -0.57 -10.51
CA TYR A 331 5.65 -0.26 -9.63
C TYR A 331 5.45 1.26 -9.51
N ARG A 332 6.54 2.02 -9.34
CA ARG A 332 6.50 3.48 -9.24
C ARG A 332 5.91 4.14 -10.48
N ALA A 333 6.25 3.66 -11.68
CA ALA A 333 5.69 4.20 -12.92
C ALA A 333 4.16 4.06 -12.99
N GLU A 334 3.61 3.12 -12.24
CA GLU A 334 2.17 2.88 -12.15
C GLU A 334 1.49 3.64 -11.01
N GLN A 335 2.24 4.38 -10.18
CA GLN A 335 1.69 5.22 -9.11
C GLN A 335 1.66 6.70 -9.54
N ASP A 336 0.88 7.01 -10.57
CA ASP A 336 0.70 8.39 -11.03
C ASP A 336 -0.22 9.17 -10.09
N TYR A 337 0.38 9.99 -9.24
CA TYR A 337 -0.33 10.80 -8.25
C TYR A 337 -1.20 11.88 -8.87
N VAL A 338 -0.91 12.33 -10.10
CA VAL A 338 -1.80 13.26 -10.82
C VAL A 338 -3.10 12.57 -11.16
N ALA A 339 -3.01 11.35 -11.71
CA ALA A 339 -4.20 10.55 -12.02
C ALA A 339 -5.00 10.17 -10.76
N PHE A 340 -4.36 10.04 -9.60
CA PHE A 340 -5.03 9.68 -8.35
C PHE A 340 -5.90 10.82 -7.81
N ALA A 341 -5.58 12.07 -8.10
CA ALA A 341 -6.25 13.23 -7.50
C ALA A 341 -7.74 13.36 -7.85
N ASP A 342 -8.22 12.67 -8.88
CA ASP A 342 -9.64 12.64 -9.26
C ASP A 342 -10.49 11.77 -8.31
N TYR A 343 -9.84 10.89 -7.55
CA TYR A 343 -10.49 9.92 -6.67
C TYR A 343 -9.74 9.71 -5.34
N SER A 344 -8.98 10.70 -4.88
CA SER A 344 -8.22 10.61 -3.63
C SER A 344 -8.20 11.94 -2.88
N ASP A 345 -8.53 11.93 -1.59
CA ASP A 345 -8.32 13.09 -0.69
C ASP A 345 -6.88 13.14 -0.18
N PHE A 346 -6.31 11.95 0.08
CA PHE A 346 -4.95 11.83 0.59
C PHE A 346 -4.31 10.52 0.16
N LEU A 347 -2.97 10.49 0.16
CA LEU A 347 -2.18 9.28 0.01
C LEU A 347 -1.28 9.09 1.23
N LYS A 348 -1.28 7.88 1.76
CA LYS A 348 -0.24 7.39 2.67
C LYS A 348 0.87 6.76 1.83
N VAL A 349 2.00 7.46 1.68
CA VAL A 349 3.15 6.93 0.93
C VAL A 349 4.12 6.27 1.90
N VAL A 350 4.40 4.98 1.73
CA VAL A 350 5.30 4.28 2.65
C VAL A 350 6.75 4.76 2.49
N GLY A 351 7.31 5.37 3.54
CA GLY A 351 8.69 5.87 3.61
C GLY A 351 9.50 5.20 4.72
N TYR A 352 9.42 3.86 4.85
CA TYR A 352 9.95 3.16 6.02
C TYR A 352 11.47 2.94 5.94
N ASN A 353 12.29 3.84 6.49
CA ASN A 353 13.75 3.82 6.31
C ASN A 353 14.46 2.59 6.93
N ASN A 354 14.03 2.11 8.10
CA ASN A 354 14.70 1.00 8.80
C ASN A 354 14.53 -0.32 8.04
N CYS A 355 13.29 -0.78 7.88
CA CYS A 355 13.00 -2.02 7.17
C CYS A 355 13.25 -1.91 5.66
N ALA A 356 13.34 -0.70 5.10
CA ALA A 356 13.72 -0.50 3.70
C ALA A 356 15.11 -1.06 3.38
N GLY A 357 16.07 -1.06 4.31
CA GLY A 357 17.41 -1.55 4.02
C GLY A 357 17.43 -3.03 3.59
N PRO A 358 16.94 -3.95 4.45
CA PRO A 358 16.71 -5.34 4.08
C PRO A 358 15.81 -5.54 2.86
N ARG A 359 14.75 -4.74 2.70
CA ARG A 359 13.84 -4.82 1.56
C ARG A 359 14.52 -4.43 0.25
N MET A 360 15.36 -3.39 0.26
CA MET A 360 16.13 -2.93 -0.89
C MET A 360 17.17 -3.97 -1.30
N ALA A 361 17.91 -4.54 -0.34
CA ALA A 361 18.86 -5.62 -0.61
C ALA A 361 18.18 -6.83 -1.26
N ARG A 362 17.01 -7.22 -0.73
CA ARG A 362 16.21 -8.32 -1.28
C ARG A 362 15.65 -7.99 -2.66
N TYR A 363 15.08 -6.80 -2.84
CA TYR A 363 14.59 -6.35 -4.14
C TYR A 363 15.71 -6.40 -5.18
N ALA A 364 16.89 -5.83 -4.89
CA ALA A 364 18.04 -5.84 -5.78
C ALA A 364 18.46 -7.27 -6.18
N ARG A 365 18.51 -8.20 -5.22
CA ARG A 365 18.80 -9.63 -5.50
C ARG A 365 17.71 -10.28 -6.35
N ASN A 366 16.43 -9.97 -6.11
CA ASN A 366 15.33 -10.56 -6.85
C ASN A 366 15.37 -10.16 -8.33
N VAL A 367 15.54 -8.87 -8.63
CA VAL A 367 15.64 -8.42 -10.03
C VAL A 367 17.00 -8.74 -10.66
N ASN A 368 18.06 -8.89 -9.87
CA ASN A 368 19.33 -9.44 -10.34
C ASN A 368 19.20 -10.92 -10.75
N ALA A 369 18.36 -11.71 -10.09
CA ALA A 369 18.13 -13.09 -10.48
C ALA A 369 17.34 -13.25 -11.81
N THR A 370 16.78 -12.16 -12.34
CA THR A 370 15.96 -12.15 -13.56
C THR A 370 16.44 -11.08 -14.55
N LEU A 371 15.86 -9.88 -14.47
CA LEU A 371 16.01 -8.77 -15.41
C LEU A 371 17.45 -8.30 -15.56
N PHE A 372 18.20 -8.27 -14.46
CA PHE A 372 19.57 -7.76 -14.40
C PHE A 372 20.58 -8.87 -14.10
N ALA A 373 20.31 -10.10 -14.57
CA ALA A 373 21.20 -11.25 -14.39
C ALA A 373 22.55 -11.13 -15.12
N ASP A 374 22.69 -10.10 -15.96
CA ASP A 374 23.94 -9.70 -16.61
C ASP A 374 24.85 -8.85 -15.70
N LEU A 375 24.34 -8.36 -14.57
CA LEU A 375 25.06 -7.54 -13.61
C LEU A 375 25.40 -8.33 -12.36
N THR A 376 26.34 -7.84 -11.56
CA THR A 376 26.47 -8.26 -10.17
C THR A 376 25.32 -7.71 -9.31
N PRO A 377 25.04 -8.32 -8.14
CA PRO A 377 24.06 -7.79 -7.20
C PRO A 377 24.36 -6.35 -6.74
N GLU A 378 25.63 -5.98 -6.55
CA GLU A 378 26.03 -4.63 -6.17
C GLU A 378 25.78 -3.63 -7.32
N GLU A 379 26.16 -3.97 -8.55
CA GLU A 379 25.88 -3.11 -9.71
C GLU A 379 24.37 -2.93 -9.93
N THR A 380 23.58 -3.98 -9.68
CA THR A 380 22.11 -3.91 -9.71
C THR A 380 21.60 -2.92 -8.66
N LEU A 381 22.11 -2.99 -7.43
CA LEU A 381 21.76 -2.04 -6.36
C LEU A 381 22.09 -0.59 -6.75
N GLN A 382 23.30 -0.36 -7.28
CA GLN A 382 23.73 0.97 -7.71
C GLN A 382 22.90 1.52 -8.87
N LEU A 383 22.52 0.66 -9.83
CA LEU A 383 21.59 1.02 -10.89
C LEU A 383 20.24 1.48 -10.31
N LEU A 384 19.69 0.72 -9.36
CA LEU A 384 18.41 1.03 -8.74
C LEU A 384 18.45 2.34 -7.94
N TYR A 385 19.52 2.62 -7.19
CA TYR A 385 19.70 3.91 -6.53
C TYR A 385 19.68 5.08 -7.51
N ARG A 386 20.31 4.93 -8.68
CA ARG A 386 20.29 5.97 -9.72
C ARG A 386 18.90 6.15 -10.32
N LEU A 387 18.22 5.06 -10.67
CA LEU A 387 16.87 5.11 -11.25
C LEU A 387 15.85 5.70 -10.25
N GLN A 388 15.97 5.34 -8.97
CA GLN A 388 15.05 5.77 -7.92
C GLN A 388 15.44 7.11 -7.27
N GLN A 389 16.60 7.67 -7.64
CA GLN A 389 17.16 8.94 -7.16
C GLN A 389 17.53 8.97 -5.67
N TYR A 390 18.16 7.89 -5.19
CA TYR A 390 18.66 7.75 -3.82
C TYR A 390 20.20 7.73 -3.81
N PRO A 391 20.85 8.88 -4.03
CA PRO A 391 22.32 8.94 -4.00
C PRO A 391 22.84 8.66 -2.59
N ASN A 392 24.03 8.07 -2.50
CA ASN A 392 24.79 7.91 -1.25
C ASN A 392 24.19 6.93 -0.22
N GLU A 393 23.26 6.07 -0.63
CA GLU A 393 22.81 4.96 0.20
C GLU A 393 23.88 3.86 0.29
N LYS A 394 23.74 3.00 1.31
CA LYS A 394 24.77 2.02 1.67
C LYS A 394 24.94 0.92 0.60
N PRO A 395 26.16 0.35 0.46
CA PRO A 395 26.40 -0.82 -0.40
C PRO A 395 25.64 -2.07 0.11
N LEU A 396 25.55 -3.10 -0.73
CA LEU A 396 24.68 -4.26 -0.51
C LEU A 396 25.00 -5.05 0.77
N ASP A 397 26.27 -5.10 1.17
CA ASP A 397 26.74 -5.78 2.38
C ASP A 397 26.36 -5.03 3.67
N ARG A 398 26.16 -3.71 3.59
CA ARG A 398 25.84 -2.84 4.73
C ARG A 398 24.39 -2.40 4.81
N ILE A 399 23.70 -2.24 3.67
CA ILE A 399 22.34 -1.67 3.62
C ILE A 399 21.33 -2.50 4.43
N ARG A 400 21.53 -3.81 4.51
CA ARG A 400 20.67 -4.73 5.29
C ARG A 400 20.72 -4.44 6.80
N ILE A 401 21.87 -4.05 7.33
CA ILE A 401 22.08 -3.83 8.77
C ILE A 401 21.95 -2.35 9.16
N GLU A 402 22.16 -1.43 8.22
CA GLU A 402 22.11 0.00 8.47
C GLU A 402 20.76 0.66 8.13
N GLY A 403 19.96 0.07 7.25
CA GLY A 403 18.73 0.72 6.76
C GLY A 403 19.00 1.76 5.69
N LEU A 404 17.94 2.28 5.07
CA LEU A 404 18.03 3.52 4.28
C LEU A 404 18.14 4.73 5.21
N SER A 405 18.73 5.80 4.70
CA SER A 405 18.94 7.02 5.48
C SER A 405 17.65 7.82 5.74
N ALA A 406 17.73 8.81 6.63
CA ALA A 406 16.68 9.83 6.76
C ALA A 406 16.58 10.71 5.49
N ASP A 407 17.66 10.89 4.73
CA ASP A 407 17.62 11.62 3.45
C ASP A 407 16.72 10.92 2.42
N TYR A 408 16.69 9.58 2.43
CA TYR A 408 15.70 8.82 1.65
C TYR A 408 14.26 9.22 2.00
N VAL A 409 13.91 9.31 3.29
CA VAL A 409 12.58 9.72 3.74
C VAL A 409 12.25 11.13 3.23
N ARG A 410 13.21 12.07 3.35
CA ARG A 410 13.05 13.44 2.85
C ARG A 410 12.82 13.49 1.36
N ARG A 411 13.63 12.77 0.57
CA ARG A 411 13.54 12.74 -0.91
C ARG A 411 12.25 12.11 -1.37
N GLU A 412 11.88 10.97 -0.79
CA GLU A 412 10.66 10.26 -1.17
C GLU A 412 9.42 11.08 -0.82
N THR A 413 9.44 11.75 0.33
CA THR A 413 8.38 12.70 0.72
C THR A 413 8.30 13.87 -0.25
N ARG A 414 9.43 14.52 -0.56
CA ARG A 414 9.47 15.66 -1.49
C ARG A 414 8.99 15.28 -2.88
N ARG A 415 9.40 14.12 -3.38
CA ARG A 415 8.93 13.55 -4.64
C ARG A 415 7.42 13.37 -4.61
N ALA A 416 6.90 12.79 -3.53
CA ALA A 416 5.48 12.52 -3.40
C ALA A 416 4.63 13.79 -3.34
N VAL A 417 5.06 14.79 -2.57
CA VAL A 417 4.41 16.09 -2.50
C VAL A 417 4.46 16.81 -3.84
N ALA A 418 5.60 16.79 -4.53
CA ALA A 418 5.75 17.43 -5.85
C ALA A 418 4.91 16.75 -6.95
N GLY A 419 4.69 15.43 -6.85
CA GLY A 419 3.86 14.68 -7.79
C GLY A 419 2.35 14.81 -7.51
N ALA A 420 1.95 15.24 -6.32
CA ALA A 420 0.56 15.37 -5.92
C ALA A 420 -0.02 16.73 -6.35
N PRO A 421 -1.19 16.75 -7.03
CA PRO A 421 -1.90 18.00 -7.30
C PRO A 421 -2.31 18.74 -6.02
N ALA A 422 -2.50 20.05 -6.16
CA ALA A 422 -2.98 20.89 -5.07
C ALA A 422 -4.30 20.35 -4.48
N GLY A 423 -4.36 20.27 -3.15
CA GLY A 423 -5.53 19.78 -2.42
C GLY A 423 -5.44 18.30 -2.01
N MET A 424 -4.63 17.47 -2.68
CA MET A 424 -4.40 16.09 -2.25
C MET A 424 -3.31 16.05 -1.17
N ARG A 425 -3.65 15.52 0.01
CA ARG A 425 -2.69 15.44 1.13
C ARG A 425 -1.74 14.26 0.96
N ILE A 426 -0.50 14.44 1.38
CA ILE A 426 0.54 13.40 1.37
C ILE A 426 1.01 13.20 2.81
N TRP A 427 0.83 11.98 3.29
CA TRP A 427 1.23 11.55 4.63
C TRP A 427 2.24 10.40 4.53
N PRO A 428 3.55 10.71 4.59
CA PRO A 428 4.57 9.66 4.61
C PRO A 428 4.38 8.75 5.82
N GLY A 429 4.42 7.44 5.57
CA GLY A 429 4.48 6.44 6.62
C GLY A 429 5.89 6.40 7.21
N ILE A 430 6.02 6.57 8.53
CA ILE A 430 7.29 6.53 9.26
C ILE A 430 7.47 5.17 9.90
N ASP A 431 8.64 4.56 9.71
CA ASP A 431 8.99 3.27 10.30
C ASP A 431 9.21 3.39 11.81
N VAL A 432 8.33 2.77 12.60
CA VAL A 432 8.49 2.58 14.04
C VAL A 432 8.39 1.08 14.30
N ASP A 433 9.54 0.45 14.49
CA ASP A 433 9.69 -0.97 14.83
C ASP A 433 9.03 -1.93 13.83
N VAL A 434 8.98 -1.56 12.54
CA VAL A 434 8.52 -2.49 11.51
C VAL A 434 9.44 -3.73 11.52
N PRO A 435 8.89 -4.96 11.66
CA PRO A 435 9.70 -6.17 11.82
C PRO A 435 10.71 -6.38 10.70
N THR A 436 11.91 -6.75 11.11
CA THR A 436 13.04 -7.17 10.27
C THR A 436 13.63 -8.47 10.82
N GLY A 437 14.43 -9.18 10.03
CA GLY A 437 15.13 -10.40 10.46
C GLY A 437 16.06 -10.16 11.67
N ALA A 438 16.45 -11.22 12.37
CA ALA A 438 17.21 -11.11 13.63
C ALA A 438 18.47 -10.23 13.50
N ASP A 439 19.26 -10.45 12.44
CA ASP A 439 20.51 -9.73 12.19
C ASP A 439 20.34 -8.57 11.19
N GLU A 440 19.17 -7.95 11.14
CA GLU A 440 18.84 -6.83 10.25
C GLU A 440 18.62 -5.54 11.05
N LYS A 441 18.63 -4.39 10.36
CA LYS A 441 18.42 -3.07 10.97
C LYS A 441 17.23 -3.08 11.92
N LYS A 442 17.47 -2.70 13.18
CA LYS A 442 16.46 -2.46 14.21
C LYS A 442 16.27 -0.97 14.42
N THR A 443 15.03 -0.57 14.64
CA THR A 443 14.67 0.83 14.93
C THR A 443 15.25 1.25 16.27
N GLN A 444 15.91 2.40 16.27
CA GLN A 444 16.35 3.13 17.45
C GLN A 444 15.60 4.47 17.54
N PRO A 445 15.53 5.10 18.73
CA PRO A 445 14.88 6.39 18.91
C PRO A 445 15.36 7.47 17.93
N GLU A 446 16.67 7.52 17.67
CA GLU A 446 17.27 8.48 16.73
C GLU A 446 16.78 8.25 15.29
N ASP A 447 16.62 7.00 14.85
CA ASP A 447 16.14 6.71 13.50
C ASP A 447 14.74 7.31 13.27
N VAL A 448 13.86 7.19 14.28
CA VAL A 448 12.49 7.73 14.21
C VAL A 448 12.51 9.25 14.26
N ARG A 449 13.32 9.84 15.15
CA ARG A 449 13.46 11.29 15.29
C ARG A 449 13.89 11.94 13.97
N GLU A 450 14.91 11.39 13.33
CA GLU A 450 15.44 11.91 12.08
C GLU A 450 14.51 11.64 10.90
N ALA A 451 13.83 10.49 10.85
CA ALA A 451 12.82 10.22 9.82
C ALA A 451 11.63 11.19 9.90
N VAL A 452 11.16 11.52 11.11
CA VAL A 452 10.09 12.51 11.32
C VAL A 452 10.52 13.89 10.85
N LYS A 453 11.71 14.36 11.25
CA LYS A 453 12.25 15.66 10.79
C LYS A 453 12.38 15.68 9.26
N ALA A 454 12.99 14.66 8.69
CA ALA A 454 13.19 14.50 7.25
C ALA A 454 11.88 14.54 6.45
N ALA A 455 10.83 13.88 6.93
CA ALA A 455 9.52 13.94 6.28
C ALA A 455 8.98 15.38 6.21
N PHE A 456 9.03 16.14 7.30
CA PHE A 456 8.58 17.54 7.29
C PHE A 456 9.49 18.46 6.45
N GLU A 457 10.81 18.26 6.46
CA GLU A 457 11.73 18.94 5.52
C GLU A 457 11.47 18.59 4.04
N GLY A 458 10.86 17.43 3.81
CA GLY A 458 10.36 17.00 2.51
C GLY A 458 9.05 17.68 2.10
N GLY A 459 8.40 18.44 3.00
CA GLY A 459 7.12 19.12 2.75
C GLY A 459 5.89 18.30 3.10
N ALA A 460 6.02 17.26 3.95
CA ALA A 460 4.88 16.46 4.38
C ALA A 460 3.71 17.30 4.93
N HIS A 461 2.49 16.97 4.55
CA HIS A 461 1.26 17.58 5.09
C HIS A 461 0.90 17.03 6.49
N GLY A 462 1.62 16.01 6.93
CA GLY A 462 1.37 15.18 8.08
C GLY A 462 2.16 13.88 7.94
N ILE A 463 2.18 13.05 8.97
CA ILE A 463 2.89 11.75 8.96
C ILE A 463 2.00 10.67 9.55
N ILE A 464 2.31 9.41 9.25
CA ILE A 464 1.65 8.25 9.88
C ILE A 464 2.70 7.33 10.49
N LEU A 465 2.77 7.28 11.82
CA LEU A 465 3.58 6.33 12.56
C LEU A 465 3.08 4.90 12.23
N SER A 466 3.98 4.11 11.69
CA SER A 466 3.69 2.83 11.03
C SER A 466 4.61 1.73 11.55
N ARG A 467 4.20 0.46 11.55
CA ARG A 467 3.04 -0.06 10.79
C ARG A 467 1.84 -0.44 11.64
N LYS A 468 2.02 -0.75 12.92
CA LYS A 468 0.92 -0.83 13.90
C LYS A 468 1.46 -0.67 15.32
N TYR A 469 0.69 -0.03 16.21
CA TYR A 469 1.10 0.24 17.60
C TYR A 469 1.53 -1.01 18.38
N SER A 470 0.91 -2.17 18.13
CA SER A 470 1.30 -3.46 18.75
C SER A 470 2.68 -4.00 18.31
N GLU A 471 3.41 -3.28 17.46
CA GLU A 471 4.81 -3.56 17.11
C GLU A 471 5.79 -2.59 17.78
N MET A 472 5.33 -1.42 18.24
CA MET A 472 6.16 -0.26 18.53
C MET A 472 6.69 -0.27 19.95
N ARG A 473 7.94 0.13 20.17
CA ARG A 473 8.46 0.40 21.51
C ARG A 473 8.07 1.80 21.94
N LEU A 474 7.68 1.97 23.21
CA LEU A 474 7.30 3.28 23.74
C LEU A 474 8.43 4.33 23.63
N ALA A 475 9.68 3.89 23.75
CA ALA A 475 10.84 4.77 23.57
C ALA A 475 10.93 5.36 22.15
N ASN A 476 10.61 4.56 21.13
CA ASN A 476 10.64 4.98 19.73
C ASN A 476 9.46 5.91 19.41
N LEU A 477 8.29 5.65 20.00
CA LEU A 477 7.13 6.56 19.92
C LEU A 477 7.40 7.92 20.57
N ARG A 478 8.02 7.94 21.76
CA ARG A 478 8.42 9.19 22.42
C ARG A 478 9.38 10.01 21.56
N ALA A 479 10.31 9.35 20.87
CA ALA A 479 11.24 10.02 19.96
C ALA A 479 10.53 10.72 18.78
N ALA A 480 9.46 10.14 18.25
CA ALA A 480 8.61 10.81 17.27
C ALA A 480 7.98 12.09 17.86
N GLY A 481 7.42 12.01 19.08
CA GLY A 481 6.84 13.17 19.76
C GLY A 481 7.85 14.27 20.08
N GLU A 482 9.07 13.91 20.47
CA GLU A 482 10.17 14.85 20.66
C GLU A 482 10.53 15.58 19.38
N ALA A 483 10.64 14.85 18.26
CA ALA A 483 10.89 15.44 16.95
C ALA A 483 9.79 16.45 16.57
N LEU A 484 8.52 16.11 16.84
CA LEU A 484 7.38 16.98 16.56
C LEU A 484 7.38 18.25 17.41
N ARG A 485 7.69 18.16 18.70
CA ARG A 485 7.76 19.32 19.61
C ARG A 485 8.94 20.24 19.30
N ALA A 486 10.03 19.70 18.77
CA ALA A 486 11.20 20.48 18.37
C ALA A 486 11.02 21.25 17.06
N ARG A 487 9.89 21.07 16.36
CA ARG A 487 9.63 21.78 15.11
C ARG A 487 9.32 23.26 15.36
N PRO A 488 9.80 24.17 14.50
CA PRO A 488 9.35 25.55 14.53
C PRO A 488 7.83 25.63 14.26
N PRO A 489 7.13 26.63 14.82
CA PRO A 489 5.75 26.91 14.46
C PRO A 489 5.63 27.08 12.94
N ALA A 490 4.57 26.49 12.35
CA ALA A 490 4.32 26.52 10.92
C ALA A 490 3.91 27.90 10.41
#